data_AF-A0A7C2XI43-F1
#
_entry.id   AF-A0A7C2XI43-F1
#
_cell.length_a   1.000
_cell.length_b   1.000
_cell.length_c   1.000
_cell.angle_alpha   90.00
_cell.angle_beta   90.00
_cell.angle_gamma   90.00
#
_symmetry.space_group_name_H-M   'P 1'
#
loop_
_entity.id
_entity.type
_entity.pdbx_description
1 polymer ?
#
loop_
_entity_poly.entity_id
_entity_poly.type
_entity_poly.pdbx_seq_one_letter_code
_entity_poly.pdbx_strand_id
1 'polypeptide(L)' 'MKIRVAKCPNCGEIMAFYAHYKSKVCTRCGKKFLVANSIQLGLFENAYQASEFVKRAKMKEKYG' A
#
# COMPACT_ATOMS: atom_id res chain seq x y z
N MET A 1 -4.87 13.86 7.58
CA MET A 1 -5.18 13.24 6.27
C MET A 1 -4.79 11.78 6.33
N LYS A 2 -5.74 10.84 6.16
CA LYS A 2 -5.48 9.41 6.39
C LYS A 2 -4.67 8.78 5.26
N ILE A 3 -3.82 7.81 5.60
CA ILE A 3 -2.95 7.05 4.69
C ILE A 3 -3.43 5.61 4.66
N ARG A 4 -3.75 5.10 3.47
CA ARG A 4 -4.08 3.69 3.24
C ARG A 4 -2.81 2.94 2.86
N VAL A 5 -2.62 1.77 3.44
CA VAL A 5 -1.63 0.79 3.00
C VAL A 5 -2.35 -0.36 2.32
N ALA A 6 -1.93 -0.71 1.11
CA ALA A 6 -2.52 -1.79 0.34
C ALA A 6 -1.48 -2.50 -0.53
N LYS A 7 -1.79 -3.72 -0.97
CA LYS A 7 -1.01 -4.47 -1.96
C LYS A 7 -1.48 -4.16 -3.37
N CYS A 8 -0.52 -3.99 -4.28
CA CYS A 8 -0.80 -3.91 -5.70
C CYS A 8 -1.42 -5.23 -6.19
N PRO A 9 -2.59 -5.22 -6.86
CA PRO A 9 -3.22 -6.44 -7.34
C PRO A 9 -2.44 -7.14 -8.47
N ASN A 10 -1.51 -6.42 -9.12
CA ASN A 10 -0.75 -6.95 -10.25
C ASN A 10 0.56 -7.64 -9.86
N CYS A 11 1.28 -7.11 -8.87
CA CYS A 11 2.62 -7.59 -8.51
C CYS A 11 2.81 -7.85 -7.01
N GLY A 12 1.77 -7.67 -6.19
CA GLY A 12 1.82 -7.90 -4.74
C GLY A 12 2.53 -6.80 -3.93
N GLU A 13 3.14 -5.79 -4.58
CA GLU A 13 3.91 -4.75 -3.88
C GLU A 13 3.07 -4.01 -2.83
N ILE A 14 3.57 -3.96 -1.60
CA ILE A 14 2.95 -3.21 -0.49
C ILE A 14 3.32 -1.73 -0.60
N MET A 15 2.32 -0.86 -0.65
CA MET A 15 2.50 0.58 -0.80
C MET A 15 1.57 1.36 0.13
N ALA A 16 2.05 2.53 0.57
CA ALA A 16 1.24 3.55 1.26
C ALA A 16 0.85 4.68 0.29
N PHE A 17 -0.39 5.16 0.39
CA PHE A 17 -0.90 6.30 -0.38
C PHE A 17 -2.08 6.95 0.35
N TYR A 18 -2.47 8.17 -0.05
CA TYR A 18 -3.57 8.87 0.60
C TYR A 18 -4.91 8.15 0.40
N ALA A 19 -5.70 8.07 1.46
CA ALA A 19 -6.94 7.28 1.48
C ALA A 19 -8.01 7.75 0.48
N HIS A 20 -7.97 9.02 0.07
CA HIS A 20 -8.92 9.60 -0.88
C HIS A 20 -8.60 9.26 -2.35
N TYR A 21 -7.47 8.62 -2.64
CA TYR A 21 -7.13 8.22 -4.01
C TYR A 21 -8.05 7.10 -4.50
N LYS A 22 -8.67 7.31 -5.67
CA LYS A 22 -9.50 6.31 -6.37
C LYS A 22 -8.69 5.36 -7.25
N SER A 23 -7.57 5.85 -7.79
CA SER A 23 -6.63 5.07 -8.60
C SER A 23 -5.19 5.39 -8.21
N LYS A 24 -4.28 4.43 -8.41
CA LYS A 24 -2.86 4.59 -8.11
C LYS A 24 -2.02 3.84 -9.13
N VAL A 25 -0.86 4.40 -9.46
CA VAL A 25 0.20 3.74 -10.23
C VAL A 25 1.13 3.03 -9.26
N CYS A 26 1.36 1.73 -9.49
CA CYS A 26 2.33 0.96 -8.72
C CYS A 26 3.75 1.43 -9.04
N THR A 27 4.53 1.78 -8.01
CA THR A 27 5.92 2.22 -8.18
C THR A 27 6.88 1.08 -8.54
N ARG A 28 6.47 -0.18 -8.39
CA ARG A 28 7.26 -1.35 -8.73
C ARG A 28 6.98 -1.89 -10.13
N CYS A 29 5.71 -2.15 -10.47
CA CYS A 29 5.36 -2.72 -11.77
C CYS A 29 4.90 -1.69 -12.82
N GLY A 30 4.78 -0.41 -12.46
CA GLY A 30 4.34 0.66 -13.36
C GLY A 30 2.85 0.62 -13.76
N LYS A 31 2.13 -0.46 -13.46
CA LYS A 31 0.71 -0.60 -13.81
C LYS A 31 -0.16 0.31 -12.94
N LYS A 32 -1.12 0.99 -13.58
CA LYS A 32 -2.20 1.71 -12.92
C LYS A 32 -3.30 0.73 -12.49
N PHE A 33 -3.82 0.90 -11.29
CA PHE A 33 -4.94 0.09 -10.78
C PHE A 33 -5.94 0.96 -10.02
N LEU A 34 -7.18 0.48 -9.95
CA LEU A 34 -8.21 1.05 -9.07
C LEU A 34 -7.96 0.64 -7.64
N VAL A 35 -8.01 1.58 -6.72
CA VAL A 35 -7.75 1.32 -5.29
C VAL A 35 -8.80 0.38 -4.70
N ALA A 36 -10.02 0.36 -5.24
CA ALA A 36 -11.06 -0.61 -4.86
C ALA A 36 -10.64 -2.08 -5.13
N ASN A 37 -9.79 -2.31 -6.13
CA ASN A 37 -9.31 -3.65 -6.49
C ASN A 37 -8.02 -4.05 -5.74
N SER A 38 -7.51 -3.18 -4.86
CA SER A 38 -6.30 -3.46 -4.08
C SER A 38 -6.63 -4.13 -2.75
N ILE A 39 -5.76 -5.05 -2.31
CA ILE A 39 -5.91 -5.71 -1.01
C ILE A 39 -5.49 -4.72 0.07
N GLN A 40 -6.45 -4.16 0.80
CA GLN A 40 -6.19 -3.19 1.86
C GLN A 40 -5.60 -3.90 3.08
N LEU A 41 -4.47 -3.39 3.58
CA LEU A 41 -3.81 -3.93 4.76
C LEU A 41 -4.06 -3.06 6.01
N GLY A 42 -4.34 -1.78 5.83
CA GLY A 42 -4.63 -0.89 6.94
C GLY A 42 -4.86 0.57 6.55
N LEU A 43 -5.36 1.35 7.50
CA LEU A 43 -5.58 2.78 7.40
C LEU A 43 -4.92 3.45 8.62
N PHE A 44 -4.11 4.48 8.37
CA PHE A 44 -3.27 5.13 9.38
C PHE A 44 -3.52 6.64 9.40
N GLU A 45 -3.34 7.25 10.57
CA GLU A 45 -3.60 8.69 10.77
C GLU A 45 -2.48 9.58 10.20
N ASN A 46 -1.26 9.06 10.08
CA ASN A 46 -0.11 9.79 9.58
C ASN A 46 0.84 8.93 8.72
N ALA A 47 1.70 9.60 7.96
CA ALA A 47 2.65 8.96 7.06
C ALA A 47 3.71 8.11 7.78
N TYR A 48 4.07 8.50 9.01
CA TYR A 48 5.05 7.77 9.82
C TYR A 48 4.56 6.37 10.18
N GLN A 49 3.36 6.27 10.75
CA GLN A 49 2.73 4.99 11.09
C GLN A 49 2.54 4.09 9.86
N ALA A 50 2.10 4.67 8.74
CA ALA A 50 1.95 3.92 7.50
C ALA A 50 3.29 3.39 6.98
N SER A 51 4.35 4.20 7.03
CA SER A 51 5.70 3.79 6.62
C SER A 51 6.25 2.67 7.50
N GLU A 52 6.10 2.78 8.82
CA GLU A 52 6.51 1.73 9.76
C GLU A 52 5.78 0.42 9.50
N PHE A 53 4.48 0.47 9.21
CA PHE A 53 3.71 -0.71 8.84
C PHE A 53 4.19 -1.32 7.52
N VAL A 54 4.41 -0.51 6.47
CA VAL A 54 4.91 -1.01 5.16
C VAL A 54 6.24 -1.73 5.33
N LYS A 55 7.19 -1.16 6.09
CA LYS A 55 8.49 -1.81 6.36
C LYS A 55 8.30 -3.16 7.03
N ARG A 56 7.51 -3.22 8.11
CA ARG A 56 7.25 -4.46 8.86
C ARG A 56 6.56 -5.51 8.00
N ALA A 57 5.57 -5.11 7.21
CA ALA A 57 4.84 -6.00 6.33
C ALA A 57 5.74 -6.59 5.23
N LYS A 58 6.60 -5.77 4.62
CA LYS A 58 7.59 -6.23 3.63
C LYS A 58 8.63 -7.18 4.24
N MET A 59 9.08 -6.91 5.47
CA MET A 59 10.01 -7.80 6.17
C MET A 59 9.36 -9.16 6.46
N LYS A 60 8.11 -9.18 6.93
CA LYS A 60 7.37 -10.42 7.16
C LYS A 60 7.19 -11.24 5.89
N GLU A 61 6.90 -10.63 4.73
CA GLU A 61 6.77 -11.38 3.48
C GLU A 61 8.09 -11.93 2.94
N LYS A 62 9.22 -11.29 3.26
CA LYS A 62 10.54 -11.71 2.76
C LYS A 62 11.18 -12.82 3.60
N TYR A 63 10.86 -12.87 4.89
CA TYR A 63 11.51 -13.76 5.86
C TYR A 63 10.55 -14.69 6.61
N GLY A 64 9.26 -14.63 6.31
CA GLY A 64 8.21 -15.46 6.91
C GLY A 64 7.69 -16.53 5.97
#